data_AF-A0A2N0LE94-F1
#
_entry.id   AF-A0A2N0LE94-F1
#
_cell.length_a   1.000
_cell.length_b   1.000
_cell.length_c   1.000
_cell.angle_alpha   90.00
_cell.angle_beta   90.00
_cell.angle_gamma   90.00
#
_symmetry.space_group_name_H-M   'P 1'
#
loop_
_entity.id
_entity.type
_entity.pdbx_description
1 polymer ?
#
loop_
_entity_poly.entity_id
_entity_poly.type
_entity_poly.pdbx_seq_one_letter_code
_entity_poly.pdbx_strand_id
1 'polypeptide(L)'
;YPKITAVFGREWVPGVDNDSHLTILHTPLQGLLGYYSSSDEYPRQVHQFSNQREMIYIDSTNLLPGTSRYLGTLAHELTHAIQWRADRTENTWIDEGLAEIGKKLAGYPSLLENAFLASPSISLINWPVVSSETQKHYGGASLFMEYLAQRYSYESLRVLQDHPANGIAGVEGYLQNTNSAISFNEVFGDWIVANYLDEPGNGRYSYNNRDVQVAVIDVVRINRTITGNVPQYGARYFKLKPAEKQVNIAFRGQRLSSIFTQDPPSGSHCWWSNKGESIDSTLTAQFELPHSNNLTLSYSLWYDIEESYDYAYTQVSTDGGETWEILQGNHSSMTNPVGNSFGPGYTGKSNGWIRDEIDLRSYAGQRVLIRFEYVTDNSLHGTGICLDDIAISSIGFLENAESKDTRWKALGFKRTKNSFPQKYLVKVIEVGAKNRVIDLWLDENQEGDIHIEGFGSSLDHAVVIVAGLDRISSSPATFEIDFGAPG
;
A
#
# COMPACT_ATOMS: atom_id res chain seq x y z
N TYR A 1 6.30 0.07 -27.70
CA TYR A 1 5.34 1.15 -27.97
C TYR A 1 3.98 0.61 -28.44
N PRO A 2 3.69 0.18 -29.70
CA PRO A 2 2.32 -0.19 -30.08
C PRO A 2 1.67 -1.30 -29.25
N LYS A 3 2.45 -2.29 -28.81
CA LYS A 3 1.95 -3.40 -27.98
C LYS A 3 1.46 -2.94 -26.60
N ILE A 4 2.10 -1.92 -26.02
CA ILE A 4 1.73 -1.35 -24.73
C ILE A 4 0.53 -0.43 -24.96
N THR A 5 0.61 0.46 -25.94
CA THR A 5 -0.42 1.47 -26.16
C THR A 5 -1.74 0.90 -26.67
N ALA A 6 -1.71 -0.26 -27.33
CA ALA A 6 -2.93 -0.96 -27.73
C ALA A 6 -3.74 -1.46 -26.52
N VAL A 7 -3.08 -1.77 -25.40
CA VAL A 7 -3.73 -2.21 -24.17
C VAL A 7 -4.01 -1.00 -23.28
N PHE A 8 -2.99 -0.21 -22.95
CA PHE A 8 -3.07 0.81 -21.90
C PHE A 8 -3.41 2.22 -22.38
N GLY A 9 -3.46 2.45 -23.70
CA GLY A 9 -3.66 3.79 -24.26
C GLY A 9 -2.35 4.55 -24.48
N ARG A 10 -2.39 5.88 -24.49
CA ARG A 10 -1.19 6.70 -24.76
C ARG A 10 -0.88 7.60 -23.57
N GLU A 11 0.38 7.97 -23.47
CA GLU A 11 0.91 9.00 -22.59
C GLU A 11 0.25 10.38 -22.86
N TRP A 12 0.47 11.35 -21.97
CA TRP A 12 -0.03 12.70 -22.18
C TRP A 12 0.69 13.36 -23.36
N VAL A 13 -0.04 13.62 -24.44
CA VAL A 13 0.50 14.25 -25.66
C VAL A 13 -0.47 15.36 -26.10
N PRO A 14 -0.01 16.60 -26.33
CA PRO A 14 1.39 17.05 -26.40
C PRO A 14 1.98 17.51 -25.06
N GLY A 15 1.44 17.03 -23.93
CA GLY A 15 2.11 17.23 -22.65
C GLY A 15 2.09 18.64 -22.06
N VAL A 16 2.94 18.86 -21.06
CA VAL A 16 3.05 20.12 -20.30
C VAL A 16 3.75 21.24 -21.08
N ASP A 17 4.69 20.92 -21.98
CA ASP A 17 5.37 21.91 -22.84
C ASP A 17 4.79 22.03 -24.25
N ASN A 18 3.69 21.32 -24.53
CA ASN A 18 3.05 21.28 -25.85
C ASN A 18 3.98 20.72 -26.95
N ASP A 19 4.94 19.86 -26.58
CA ASP A 19 5.73 19.02 -27.50
C ASP A 19 5.14 17.60 -27.60
N SER A 20 5.04 17.06 -28.81
CA SER A 20 4.53 15.70 -29.01
C SER A 20 5.57 14.59 -28.82
N HIS A 21 6.81 14.93 -28.48
CA HIS A 21 7.90 13.98 -28.33
C HIS A 21 8.12 13.58 -26.88
N LEU A 22 8.16 12.26 -26.62
CA LEU A 22 8.68 11.72 -25.38
C LEU A 22 10.21 11.88 -25.33
N THR A 23 10.73 12.49 -24.27
CA THR A 23 12.18 12.66 -24.09
C THR A 23 12.75 11.48 -23.31
N ILE A 24 13.87 10.92 -23.78
CA ILE A 24 14.63 9.88 -23.07
C ILE A 24 16.00 10.45 -22.71
N LEU A 25 16.27 10.61 -21.41
CA LEU A 25 17.56 11.08 -20.92
C LEU A 25 18.41 9.90 -20.43
N HIS A 26 19.55 9.68 -21.06
CA HIS A 26 20.57 8.75 -20.59
C HIS A 26 21.50 9.47 -19.61
N THR A 27 21.48 9.06 -18.35
CA THR A 27 22.32 9.64 -17.29
C THR A 27 22.67 8.58 -16.26
N PRO A 28 23.81 8.67 -15.54
CA PRO A 28 24.06 7.77 -14.42
C PRO A 28 22.96 7.90 -13.36
N LEU A 29 22.35 6.78 -12.98
CA LEU A 29 21.38 6.71 -11.88
C LEU A 29 21.97 5.91 -10.71
N GLN A 30 21.60 6.28 -9.49
CA GLN A 30 21.95 5.51 -8.29
C GLN A 30 20.77 4.63 -7.89
N GLY A 31 20.98 3.32 -7.84
CA GLY A 31 19.98 2.36 -7.34
C GLY A 31 18.83 2.03 -8.31
N LEU A 32 18.62 2.81 -9.36
CA LEU A 32 17.58 2.62 -10.37
C LEU A 32 18.15 2.29 -11.75
N LEU A 33 17.38 1.54 -12.54
CA LEU A 33 17.71 1.25 -13.94
C LEU A 33 17.01 2.22 -14.90
N GLY A 34 15.78 2.58 -14.58
CA GLY A 34 14.99 3.60 -15.26
C GLY A 34 14.16 4.34 -14.24
N TYR A 35 13.63 5.50 -14.64
CA TYR A 35 12.71 6.28 -13.83
C TYR A 35 11.88 7.19 -14.73
N TYR A 36 10.56 7.14 -14.62
CA TYR A 36 9.66 8.17 -15.09
C TYR A 36 9.39 9.17 -13.96
N SER A 37 9.67 10.45 -14.20
CA SER A 37 9.49 11.49 -13.19
C SER A 37 8.17 12.23 -13.40
N SER A 38 7.17 11.95 -12.57
CA SER A 38 5.92 12.72 -12.52
C SER A 38 6.14 14.20 -12.21
N SER A 39 7.21 14.54 -11.49
CA SER A 39 7.59 15.93 -11.20
C SER A 39 7.89 16.75 -12.46
N ASP A 40 8.35 16.12 -13.55
CA ASP A 40 8.64 16.81 -14.82
C ASP A 40 7.37 17.21 -15.58
N GLU A 41 6.21 16.69 -15.18
CA GLU A 41 4.90 16.95 -15.80
C GLU A 41 4.26 18.26 -15.33
N TYR A 42 4.93 18.98 -14.42
CA TYR A 42 4.44 20.22 -13.83
C TYR A 42 5.23 21.44 -14.33
N PRO A 43 4.61 22.62 -14.43
CA PRO A 43 5.37 23.86 -14.60
C PRO A 43 6.35 24.10 -13.45
N ARG A 44 7.47 24.78 -13.71
CA ARG A 44 8.47 25.10 -12.66
C ARG A 44 7.94 25.95 -11.52
N GLN A 45 6.85 26.69 -11.76
CA GLN A 45 6.14 27.44 -10.73
C GLN A 45 5.43 26.53 -9.71
N VAL A 46 5.09 25.30 -10.11
CA VAL A 46 4.48 24.28 -9.25
C VAL A 46 5.54 23.36 -8.66
N HIS A 47 6.49 22.90 -9.49
CA HIS A 47 7.59 22.04 -9.04
C HIS A 47 8.95 22.60 -9.51
N GLN A 48 9.73 23.18 -8.59
CA GLN A 48 10.92 23.96 -8.92
C GLN A 48 12.00 23.21 -9.72
N PHE A 49 12.08 21.88 -9.57
CA PHE A 49 13.07 21.04 -10.26
C PHE A 49 12.54 20.41 -11.56
N SER A 50 11.30 20.72 -11.95
CA SER A 50 10.69 20.17 -13.16
C SER A 50 11.44 20.58 -14.44
N ASN A 51 11.62 19.62 -15.33
CA ASN A 51 12.04 19.84 -16.71
C ASN A 51 10.89 20.24 -17.65
N GLN A 52 9.65 20.19 -17.16
CA GLN A 52 8.43 20.55 -17.89
C GLN A 52 8.29 19.76 -19.18
N ARG A 53 8.42 18.43 -19.10
CA ARG A 53 8.43 17.51 -20.24
C ARG A 53 8.01 16.11 -19.81
N GLU A 54 7.44 15.36 -20.75
CA GLU A 54 7.25 13.93 -20.58
C GLU A 54 8.60 13.23 -20.78
N MET A 55 9.22 12.84 -19.67
CA MET A 55 10.61 12.35 -19.65
C MET A 55 10.78 11.00 -18.98
N ILE A 56 11.57 10.15 -19.61
CA ILE A 56 12.09 8.90 -19.03
C ILE A 56 13.60 9.01 -18.85
N TYR A 57 14.06 8.80 -17.63
CA TYR A 57 15.46 8.68 -17.28
C TYR A 57 15.89 7.23 -17.41
N ILE A 58 17.03 6.98 -18.05
CA ILE A 58 17.59 5.65 -18.21
C ILE A 58 19.04 5.65 -17.74
N ASP A 59 19.40 4.68 -16.90
CA ASP A 59 20.76 4.56 -16.40
C ASP A 59 21.75 4.25 -17.51
N SER A 60 22.56 5.25 -17.85
CA SER A 60 23.60 5.11 -18.89
C SER A 60 24.75 4.18 -18.48
N THR A 61 24.87 3.84 -17.20
CA THR A 61 25.99 3.02 -16.68
C THR A 61 25.71 1.53 -16.76
N ASN A 62 24.48 1.10 -16.42
CA ASN A 62 24.11 -0.32 -16.40
C ASN A 62 23.26 -0.78 -17.59
N LEU A 63 22.73 0.15 -18.41
CA LEU A 63 21.87 -0.19 -19.54
C LEU A 63 22.45 0.26 -20.89
N LEU A 64 22.90 -0.73 -21.66
CA LEU A 64 23.34 -0.51 -23.04
C LEU A 64 22.12 -0.37 -23.98
N PRO A 65 21.99 0.72 -24.75
CA PRO A 65 20.90 0.91 -25.70
C PRO A 65 20.72 -0.28 -26.67
N GLY A 66 19.47 -0.63 -26.92
CA GLY A 66 19.09 -1.73 -27.84
C GLY A 66 19.14 -3.14 -27.23
N THR A 67 19.67 -3.31 -26.01
CA THR A 67 19.61 -4.60 -25.31
C THR A 67 18.20 -4.89 -24.78
N SER A 68 17.86 -6.16 -24.56
CA SER A 68 16.56 -6.54 -23.97
C SER A 68 16.34 -5.92 -22.59
N ARG A 69 17.40 -5.75 -21.80
CA ARG A 69 17.32 -5.11 -20.48
C ARG A 69 16.97 -3.63 -20.62
N TYR A 70 17.64 -2.92 -21.53
CA TYR A 70 17.34 -1.51 -21.83
C TYR A 70 15.91 -1.34 -22.36
N LEU A 71 15.50 -2.13 -23.35
CA LEU A 71 14.18 -2.02 -23.97
C LEU A 71 13.06 -2.44 -23.00
N GLY A 72 13.32 -3.40 -22.12
CA GLY A 72 12.41 -3.80 -21.04
C GLY A 72 12.23 -2.71 -19.99
N THR A 73 13.31 -2.07 -19.54
CA THR A 73 13.23 -0.91 -18.64
C THR A 73 12.48 0.24 -19.31
N LEU A 74 12.82 0.61 -20.55
CA LEU A 74 12.11 1.67 -21.27
C LEU A 74 10.61 1.36 -21.44
N ALA A 75 10.24 0.10 -21.67
CA ALA A 75 8.86 -0.32 -21.76
C ALA A 75 8.10 -0.22 -20.43
N HIS A 76 8.78 -0.50 -19.32
CA HIS A 76 8.26 -0.32 -17.96
C HIS A 76 7.99 1.16 -17.68
N GLU A 77 9.00 2.03 -17.83
CA GLU A 77 8.85 3.47 -17.58
C GLU A 77 7.85 4.16 -18.52
N LEU A 78 7.73 3.69 -19.78
CA LEU A 78 6.70 4.17 -20.69
C LEU A 78 5.28 3.87 -20.17
N THR A 79 5.11 2.78 -19.43
CA THR A 79 3.81 2.45 -18.85
C THR A 79 3.44 3.45 -17.75
N HIS A 80 4.39 3.90 -16.94
CA HIS A 80 4.17 4.99 -15.98
C HIS A 80 3.77 6.31 -16.65
N ALA A 81 4.36 6.66 -17.79
CA ALA A 81 3.93 7.84 -18.56
C ALA A 81 2.47 7.74 -19.04
N ILE A 82 1.99 6.53 -19.36
CA ILE A 82 0.60 6.28 -19.71
C ILE A 82 -0.30 6.35 -18.47
N GLN A 83 0.12 5.74 -17.37
CA GLN A 83 -0.59 5.74 -16.08
C GLN A 83 -0.79 7.15 -15.55
N TRP A 84 0.24 7.99 -15.59
CA TRP A 84 0.15 9.41 -15.20
C TRP A 84 -0.96 10.20 -15.92
N ARG A 85 -1.26 9.82 -17.17
CA ARG A 85 -2.34 10.43 -17.94
C ARG A 85 -3.70 9.79 -17.62
N ALA A 86 -3.73 8.53 -17.23
CA ALA A 86 -4.93 7.75 -16.97
C ALA A 86 -5.48 7.99 -15.56
N ASP A 87 -4.67 7.71 -14.53
CA ASP A 87 -4.95 7.94 -13.12
C ASP A 87 -3.63 8.21 -12.39
N ARG A 88 -3.52 9.38 -11.76
CA ARG A 88 -2.32 9.84 -11.07
C ARG A 88 -2.23 9.37 -9.62
N THR A 89 -3.31 8.79 -9.10
CA THR A 89 -3.51 8.53 -7.67
C THR A 89 -3.49 7.05 -7.32
N GLU A 90 -3.40 6.19 -8.33
CA GLU A 90 -3.41 4.74 -8.16
C GLU A 90 -2.25 4.28 -7.27
N ASN A 91 -2.47 3.21 -6.50
CA ASN A 91 -1.49 2.70 -5.57
C ASN A 91 -0.32 2.01 -6.27
N THR A 92 0.89 2.22 -5.75
CA THR A 92 2.16 1.69 -6.26
C THR A 92 2.10 0.22 -6.65
N TRP A 93 1.46 -0.65 -5.84
CA TRP A 93 1.40 -2.08 -6.17
C TRP A 93 0.59 -2.39 -7.43
N ILE A 94 -0.41 -1.56 -7.75
CA ILE A 94 -1.15 -1.67 -9.01
C ILE A 94 -0.30 -1.11 -10.14
N ASP A 95 0.25 0.08 -9.94
CA ASP A 95 1.00 0.76 -10.98
C ASP A 95 2.23 -0.04 -11.44
N GLU A 96 3.00 -0.55 -10.49
CA GLU A 96 4.18 -1.37 -10.75
C GLU A 96 3.81 -2.75 -11.32
N GLY A 97 2.70 -3.31 -10.85
CA GLY A 97 2.16 -4.55 -11.40
C GLY A 97 1.82 -4.41 -12.88
N LEU A 98 1.10 -3.34 -13.26
CA LEU A 98 0.72 -3.04 -14.64
C LEU A 98 1.93 -2.63 -15.49
N ALA A 99 2.91 -1.92 -14.94
CA ALA A 99 4.15 -1.57 -15.64
C ALA A 99 4.99 -2.81 -16.00
N GLU A 100 5.07 -3.81 -15.11
CA GLU A 100 5.67 -5.11 -15.45
C GLU A 100 4.86 -5.87 -16.51
N ILE A 101 3.53 -5.76 -16.52
CA ILE A 101 2.70 -6.29 -17.63
C ILE A 101 3.01 -5.55 -18.95
N GLY A 102 3.12 -4.23 -18.95
CA GLY A 102 3.49 -3.43 -20.13
C GLY A 102 4.83 -3.87 -20.74
N LYS A 103 5.83 -4.04 -19.88
CA LYS A 103 7.13 -4.62 -20.24
C LYS A 103 7.03 -6.04 -20.81
N LYS A 104 6.19 -6.90 -20.22
CA LYS A 104 5.93 -8.25 -20.74
C LYS A 104 5.25 -8.24 -22.11
N LEU A 105 4.22 -7.41 -22.29
CA LEU A 105 3.53 -7.21 -23.57
C LEU A 105 4.50 -6.74 -24.66
N ALA A 106 5.47 -5.90 -24.30
CA ALA A 106 6.53 -5.48 -25.21
C ALA A 106 7.50 -6.60 -25.62
N GLY A 107 7.49 -7.75 -24.92
CA GLY A 107 8.32 -8.91 -25.19
C GLY A 107 9.54 -9.06 -24.27
N TYR A 108 9.55 -8.38 -23.12
CA TYR A 108 10.70 -8.35 -22.20
C TYR A 108 10.34 -8.84 -20.78
N PRO A 109 9.80 -10.06 -20.61
CA PRO A 109 9.38 -10.55 -19.29
C PRO A 109 10.52 -10.54 -18.28
N SER A 110 10.20 -10.30 -17.01
CA SER A 110 11.16 -10.35 -15.90
C SER A 110 11.10 -11.67 -15.14
N LEU A 111 12.12 -11.92 -14.30
CA LEU A 111 12.17 -13.05 -13.38
C LEU A 111 11.73 -12.65 -11.95
N LEU A 112 11.15 -11.45 -11.78
CA LEU A 112 10.81 -10.91 -10.46
C LEU A 112 9.78 -11.77 -9.74
N GLU A 113 8.86 -12.37 -10.49
CA GLU A 113 7.86 -13.31 -9.97
C GLU A 113 8.50 -14.50 -9.23
N ASN A 114 9.67 -15.00 -9.67
CA ASN A 114 10.38 -16.06 -8.96
C ASN A 114 10.88 -15.60 -7.58
N ALA A 115 11.24 -14.31 -7.44
CA ALA A 115 11.63 -13.75 -6.15
C ALA A 115 10.44 -13.70 -5.18
N PHE A 116 9.24 -13.39 -5.68
CA PHE A 116 8.00 -13.49 -4.91
C PHE A 116 7.65 -14.94 -4.54
N LEU A 117 7.72 -15.89 -5.48
CA LEU A 117 7.43 -17.30 -5.21
C LEU A 117 8.39 -17.94 -4.20
N ALA A 118 9.60 -17.38 -4.07
CA ALA A 118 10.57 -17.70 -3.02
C ALA A 118 10.32 -16.96 -1.69
N SER A 119 9.32 -16.09 -1.59
CA SER A 119 8.96 -15.33 -0.40
C SER A 119 7.46 -14.93 -0.40
N PRO A 120 6.53 -15.90 -0.49
CA PRO A 120 5.12 -15.62 -0.77
C PRO A 120 4.36 -15.00 0.43
N SER A 121 5.02 -14.88 1.59
CA SER A 121 4.49 -14.21 2.76
C SER A 121 4.61 -12.68 2.69
N ILE A 122 5.30 -12.12 1.69
CA ILE A 122 5.37 -10.66 1.52
C ILE A 122 3.99 -10.10 1.18
N SER A 123 3.72 -8.86 1.62
CA SER A 123 2.43 -8.21 1.35
C SER A 123 2.31 -7.85 -0.13
N LEU A 124 1.16 -8.17 -0.73
CA LEU A 124 0.81 -7.69 -2.06
C LEU A 124 0.60 -6.17 -2.08
N ILE A 125 -0.08 -5.63 -1.06
CA ILE A 125 -0.57 -4.24 -1.08
C ILE A 125 0.25 -3.27 -0.22
N ASN A 126 0.98 -3.73 0.78
CA ASN A 126 1.77 -2.86 1.67
C ASN A 126 3.24 -2.96 1.29
N TRP A 127 3.73 -1.93 0.61
CA TRP A 127 5.11 -1.84 0.18
C TRP A 127 5.89 -0.97 1.18
N PRO A 128 7.07 -1.41 1.65
CA PRO A 128 7.87 -0.65 2.59
C PRO A 128 8.51 0.57 1.90
N VAL A 129 8.46 1.73 2.56
CA VAL A 129 9.11 2.99 2.11
C VAL A 129 10.62 2.81 1.87
N VAL A 130 11.28 1.98 2.69
CA VAL A 130 12.70 1.62 2.50
C VAL A 130 12.84 0.11 2.56
N SER A 131 13.29 -0.51 1.47
CA SER A 131 13.56 -1.95 1.46
C SER A 131 14.59 -2.35 0.40
N SER A 132 15.43 -3.31 0.78
CA SER A 132 16.30 -4.04 -0.16
C SER A 132 15.57 -5.18 -0.89
N GLU A 133 14.31 -5.43 -0.54
CA GLU A 133 13.51 -6.57 -1.02
C GLU A 133 12.47 -6.18 -2.10
N THR A 134 12.59 -4.99 -2.69
CA THR A 134 11.62 -4.43 -3.65
C THR A 134 11.31 -5.40 -4.79
N GLN A 135 12.28 -6.16 -5.28
CA GLN A 135 12.09 -7.16 -6.34
C GLN A 135 10.96 -8.17 -6.05
N LYS A 136 10.77 -8.55 -4.79
CA LYS A 136 9.71 -9.49 -4.37
C LYS A 136 8.32 -8.85 -4.47
N HIS A 137 8.22 -7.56 -4.16
CA HIS A 137 6.98 -6.81 -4.27
C HIS A 137 6.55 -6.64 -5.73
N TYR A 138 7.47 -6.22 -6.60
CA TYR A 138 7.24 -6.19 -8.05
C TYR A 138 6.83 -7.57 -8.59
N GLY A 139 7.50 -8.63 -8.13
CA GLY A 139 7.17 -10.00 -8.50
C GLY A 139 5.74 -10.41 -8.11
N GLY A 140 5.31 -10.06 -6.89
CA GLY A 140 3.96 -10.36 -6.39
C GLY A 140 2.88 -9.58 -7.14
N ALA A 141 3.09 -8.27 -7.33
CA ALA A 141 2.17 -7.43 -8.10
C ALA A 141 2.07 -7.87 -9.56
N SER A 142 3.20 -8.09 -10.24
CA SER A 142 3.21 -8.59 -11.61
C SER A 142 2.50 -9.94 -11.75
N LEU A 143 2.73 -10.87 -10.81
CA LEU A 143 2.09 -12.19 -10.85
C LEU A 143 0.58 -12.11 -10.59
N PHE A 144 0.15 -11.22 -9.69
CA PHE A 144 -1.28 -10.99 -9.44
C PHE A 144 -1.98 -10.34 -10.64
N MET A 145 -1.37 -9.33 -11.27
CA MET A 145 -1.92 -8.70 -12.47
C MET A 145 -1.99 -9.67 -13.65
N GLU A 146 -0.96 -10.50 -13.81
CA GLU A 146 -0.98 -11.59 -14.79
C GLU A 146 -2.13 -12.57 -14.54
N TYR A 147 -2.33 -12.97 -13.27
CA TYR A 147 -3.43 -13.85 -12.89
C TYR A 147 -4.80 -13.23 -13.21
N LEU A 148 -5.00 -11.95 -12.86
CA LEU A 148 -6.22 -11.21 -13.21
C LEU A 148 -6.43 -11.15 -14.73
N ALA A 149 -5.39 -10.85 -15.49
CA ALA A 149 -5.44 -10.73 -16.94
C ALA A 149 -5.78 -12.07 -17.62
N GLN A 150 -5.22 -13.17 -17.15
CA GLN A 150 -5.55 -14.49 -17.69
C GLN A 150 -6.96 -14.94 -17.33
N ARG A 151 -7.47 -14.55 -16.16
CA ARG A 151 -8.82 -14.93 -15.70
C ARG A 151 -9.92 -14.11 -16.37
N TYR A 152 -9.68 -12.84 -16.66
CA TYR A 152 -10.73 -11.91 -17.12
C TYR A 152 -10.48 -11.26 -18.49
N SER A 153 -9.23 -11.23 -18.97
CA SER A 153 -8.70 -10.70 -20.25
C SER A 153 -7.57 -9.69 -20.02
N TYR A 154 -6.60 -9.64 -20.94
CA TYR A 154 -5.60 -8.57 -20.95
C TYR A 154 -6.18 -7.23 -21.37
N GLU A 155 -7.17 -7.24 -22.28
CA GLU A 155 -7.81 -6.02 -22.79
C GLU A 155 -8.57 -5.27 -21.69
N SER A 156 -9.01 -5.99 -20.65
CA SER A 156 -9.73 -5.38 -19.53
C SER A 156 -8.80 -4.70 -18.53
N LEU A 157 -7.48 -4.94 -18.54
CA LEU A 157 -6.55 -4.27 -17.62
C LEU A 157 -6.57 -2.74 -17.74
N ARG A 158 -6.94 -2.21 -18.90
CA ARG A 158 -7.16 -0.77 -19.06
C ARG A 158 -8.31 -0.25 -18.21
N VAL A 159 -9.35 -1.06 -18.00
CA VAL A 159 -10.47 -0.69 -17.12
C VAL A 159 -9.99 -0.54 -15.69
N LEU A 160 -9.03 -1.36 -15.24
CA LEU A 160 -8.40 -1.20 -13.94
C LEU A 160 -7.54 0.07 -13.89
N GLN A 161 -6.67 0.28 -14.89
CA GLN A 161 -5.81 1.46 -14.96
C GLN A 161 -6.59 2.79 -14.99
N ASP A 162 -7.69 2.83 -15.76
CA ASP A 162 -8.49 4.04 -15.93
C ASP A 162 -9.54 4.19 -14.79
N HIS A 163 -9.51 3.33 -13.75
CA HIS A 163 -10.50 3.33 -12.67
C HIS A 163 -10.15 4.38 -11.60
N PRO A 164 -11.04 5.34 -11.27
CA PRO A 164 -10.73 6.46 -10.38
C PRO A 164 -10.66 6.12 -8.88
N ALA A 165 -10.63 4.83 -8.54
CA ALA A 165 -10.55 4.37 -7.16
C ALA A 165 -9.34 3.48 -7.03
N ASN A 166 -8.64 3.59 -5.91
CA ASN A 166 -7.27 3.10 -5.84
C ASN A 166 -7.18 1.76 -5.10
N GLY A 167 -6.14 1.00 -5.41
CA GLY A 167 -5.79 -0.26 -4.78
C GLY A 167 -6.93 -1.27 -4.84
N ILE A 168 -7.30 -1.82 -3.68
CA ILE A 168 -8.35 -2.84 -3.61
C ILE A 168 -9.69 -2.29 -4.14
N ALA A 169 -10.02 -1.02 -3.88
CA ALA A 169 -11.28 -0.44 -4.36
C ALA A 169 -11.30 -0.35 -5.90
N GLY A 170 -10.16 -0.06 -6.53
CA GLY A 170 -9.99 -0.11 -7.99
C GLY A 170 -10.19 -1.51 -8.55
N VAL A 171 -9.59 -2.52 -7.93
CA VAL A 171 -9.80 -3.92 -8.34
C VAL A 171 -11.25 -4.36 -8.14
N GLU A 172 -11.92 -3.95 -7.06
CA GLU A 172 -13.34 -4.24 -6.85
C GLU A 172 -14.22 -3.59 -7.93
N GLY A 173 -13.94 -2.35 -8.30
CA GLY A 173 -14.61 -1.68 -9.42
C GLY A 173 -14.34 -2.33 -10.78
N TYR A 174 -13.10 -2.77 -11.01
CA TYR A 174 -12.72 -3.57 -12.18
C TYR A 174 -13.50 -4.90 -12.25
N LEU A 175 -13.60 -5.65 -11.14
CA LEU A 175 -14.31 -6.92 -11.08
C LEU A 175 -15.81 -6.78 -11.35
N GLN A 176 -16.43 -5.68 -10.89
CA GLN A 176 -17.83 -5.38 -11.21
C GLN A 176 -18.03 -5.19 -12.72
N ASN A 177 -17.08 -4.55 -13.42
CA ASN A 177 -17.13 -4.34 -14.87
C ASN A 177 -16.94 -5.63 -15.69
N THR A 178 -16.32 -6.67 -15.12
CA THR A 178 -16.19 -7.98 -15.78
C THR A 178 -17.43 -8.86 -15.62
N ASN A 179 -18.54 -8.34 -15.05
CA ASN A 179 -19.73 -9.08 -14.65
C ASN A 179 -19.44 -10.23 -13.67
N SER A 180 -18.34 -10.14 -12.92
CA SER A 180 -17.97 -11.14 -11.93
C SER A 180 -18.58 -10.74 -10.58
N ALA A 181 -19.38 -11.62 -9.97
CA ALA A 181 -19.96 -11.40 -8.64
C ALA A 181 -18.97 -11.70 -7.49
N ILE A 182 -17.66 -11.69 -7.79
CA ILE A 182 -16.59 -12.09 -6.88
C ILE A 182 -15.93 -10.87 -6.23
N SER A 183 -15.64 -10.96 -4.95
CA SER A 183 -14.89 -9.94 -4.22
C SER A 183 -13.39 -10.02 -4.46
N PHE A 184 -12.67 -8.93 -4.16
CA PHE A 184 -11.20 -8.94 -4.18
C PHE A 184 -10.62 -10.06 -3.29
N ASN A 185 -11.15 -10.24 -2.09
CA ASN A 185 -10.65 -11.25 -1.14
C ASN A 185 -10.82 -12.68 -1.68
N GLU A 186 -11.90 -12.95 -2.42
CA GLU A 186 -12.10 -14.24 -3.07
C GLU A 186 -11.12 -14.45 -4.23
N VAL A 187 -10.87 -13.42 -5.05
CA VAL A 187 -9.87 -13.49 -6.13
C VAL A 187 -8.45 -13.66 -5.56
N PHE A 188 -8.10 -12.90 -4.53
CA PHE A 188 -6.84 -13.04 -3.80
C PHE A 188 -6.69 -14.45 -3.21
N GLY A 189 -7.78 -14.98 -2.62
CA GLY A 189 -7.84 -16.35 -2.13
C GLY A 189 -7.63 -17.40 -3.23
N ASP A 190 -8.21 -17.20 -4.41
CA ASP A 190 -8.00 -18.10 -5.53
C ASP A 190 -6.57 -17.99 -6.09
N TRP A 191 -6.00 -16.78 -6.12
CA TRP A 191 -4.63 -16.53 -6.57
C TRP A 191 -3.58 -17.23 -5.70
N ILE A 192 -3.69 -17.15 -4.37
CA ILE A 192 -2.73 -17.83 -3.48
C ILE A 192 -2.84 -19.37 -3.57
N VAL A 193 -4.01 -19.90 -3.93
CA VAL A 193 -4.18 -21.33 -4.24
C VAL A 193 -3.56 -21.66 -5.59
N ALA A 194 -3.79 -20.83 -6.61
CA ALA A 194 -3.20 -20.98 -7.94
C ALA A 194 -1.67 -21.01 -7.87
N ASN A 195 -1.06 -20.16 -7.02
CA ASN A 195 0.39 -20.11 -6.81
C ASN A 195 0.97 -21.42 -6.24
N TYR A 196 0.15 -22.24 -5.59
CA TYR A 196 0.56 -23.55 -5.06
C TYR A 196 0.24 -24.70 -6.00
N LEU A 197 -0.97 -24.71 -6.57
CA LEU A 197 -1.48 -25.82 -7.37
C LEU A 197 -1.05 -25.78 -8.83
N ASP A 198 -1.16 -24.61 -9.45
CA ASP A 198 -1.09 -24.40 -10.90
C ASP A 198 -1.75 -25.53 -11.70
N GLU A 199 -3.08 -25.66 -11.52
CA GLU A 199 -3.83 -26.75 -12.15
C GLU A 199 -3.78 -26.62 -13.69
N PRO A 200 -3.72 -27.74 -14.44
CA PRO A 200 -3.73 -27.67 -15.89
C PRO A 200 -5.04 -27.06 -16.43
N GLY A 201 -4.94 -26.33 -17.54
CA GLY A 201 -6.08 -25.70 -18.21
C GLY A 201 -6.18 -24.22 -17.89
N ASN A 202 -7.41 -23.69 -17.92
CA ASN A 202 -7.71 -22.26 -17.74
C ASN A 202 -8.68 -22.02 -16.56
N GLY A 203 -8.63 -22.89 -15.55
CA GLY A 203 -9.47 -22.80 -14.38
C GLY A 203 -9.05 -21.68 -13.43
N ARG A 204 -9.81 -21.50 -12.35
CA ARG A 204 -9.51 -20.47 -11.32
C ARG A 204 -8.17 -20.68 -10.59
N TYR A 205 -7.57 -21.87 -10.68
CA TYR A 205 -6.31 -22.23 -10.01
C TYR A 205 -5.18 -22.51 -11.01
N SER A 206 -5.28 -21.98 -12.23
CA SER A 206 -4.39 -22.29 -13.35
C SER A 206 -3.63 -21.06 -13.85
N TYR A 207 -2.44 -21.30 -14.40
CA TYR A 207 -1.73 -20.38 -15.27
C TYR A 207 -1.56 -21.00 -16.67
N ASN A 208 -1.95 -20.26 -17.72
CA ASN A 208 -1.96 -20.79 -19.09
C ASN A 208 -0.58 -20.88 -19.74
N ASN A 209 0.38 -20.05 -19.31
CA ASN A 209 1.61 -19.79 -20.06
C ASN A 209 2.89 -19.87 -19.20
N ARG A 210 2.81 -20.40 -17.99
CA ARG A 210 3.94 -20.55 -17.06
C ARG A 210 3.61 -21.63 -16.04
N ASP A 211 4.64 -22.35 -15.63
CA ASP A 211 4.62 -23.23 -14.46
C ASP A 211 4.91 -22.39 -13.20
N VAL A 212 3.93 -22.29 -12.30
CA VAL A 212 3.98 -21.48 -11.10
C VAL A 212 3.93 -22.38 -9.87
N GLN A 213 4.97 -22.28 -9.03
CA GLN A 213 5.01 -23.01 -7.77
C GLN A 213 5.69 -22.21 -6.68
N VAL A 214 5.01 -22.02 -5.55
CA VAL A 214 5.63 -21.46 -4.34
C VAL A 214 6.75 -22.39 -3.82
N ALA A 215 7.92 -21.82 -3.55
CA ALA A 215 9.09 -22.57 -3.11
C ALA A 215 9.18 -22.71 -1.58
N VAL A 216 8.61 -21.76 -0.84
CA VAL A 216 8.66 -21.73 0.63
C VAL A 216 7.39 -22.31 1.21
N ILE A 217 7.52 -23.49 1.81
CA ILE A 217 6.42 -24.23 2.41
C ILE A 217 6.90 -24.77 3.77
N ASP A 218 6.20 -24.40 4.83
CA ASP A 218 6.44 -24.93 6.17
C ASP A 218 5.93 -26.38 6.23
N VAL A 219 6.83 -27.30 6.51
CA VAL A 219 6.49 -28.71 6.64
C VAL A 219 6.13 -29.02 8.09
N VAL A 220 4.89 -29.47 8.31
CA VAL A 220 4.33 -29.66 9.66
C VAL A 220 4.05 -31.13 9.94
N ARG A 221 4.25 -31.53 11.20
CA ARG A 221 3.87 -32.85 11.74
C ARG A 221 2.58 -32.73 12.56
N ILE A 222 1.80 -33.80 12.55
CA ILE A 222 0.61 -33.95 13.42
C ILE A 222 1.03 -33.94 14.91
N ASN A 223 0.10 -33.55 15.78
CA ASN A 223 0.24 -33.31 17.22
C ASN A 223 1.18 -32.14 17.54
N ARG A 224 1.09 -31.08 16.76
CA ARG A 224 1.84 -29.84 16.98
C ARG A 224 0.94 -28.63 16.81
N THR A 225 1.13 -27.68 17.71
CA THR A 225 0.60 -26.34 17.61
C THR A 225 1.69 -25.43 17.05
N ILE A 226 1.35 -24.64 16.03
CA ILE A 226 2.24 -23.63 15.43
C ILE A 226 1.67 -22.26 15.75
N THR A 227 2.47 -21.42 16.40
CA THR A 227 2.23 -19.98 16.45
C THR A 227 3.02 -19.32 15.32
N GLY A 228 2.39 -18.38 14.63
CA GLY A 228 3.01 -17.68 13.51
C GLY A 228 2.46 -16.28 13.34
N ASN A 229 3.06 -15.56 12.39
CA ASN A 229 2.50 -14.34 11.83
C ASN A 229 2.57 -14.37 10.31
N VAL A 230 1.78 -13.53 9.67
CA VAL A 230 1.78 -13.30 8.22
C VAL A 230 1.50 -11.81 7.95
N PRO A 231 2.30 -11.12 7.12
CA PRO A 231 1.96 -9.78 6.63
C PRO A 231 0.56 -9.72 6.02
N GLN A 232 -0.14 -8.59 6.17
CA GLN A 232 -1.47 -8.42 5.57
C GLN A 232 -1.38 -8.57 4.05
N TYR A 233 -2.30 -9.33 3.46
CA TYR A 233 -2.29 -9.69 2.04
C TYR A 233 -0.99 -10.39 1.57
N GLY A 234 -0.28 -11.05 2.49
CA GLY A 234 0.70 -12.10 2.20
C GLY A 234 0.15 -13.48 2.56
N ALA A 235 0.79 -14.55 2.10
CA ALA A 235 0.35 -15.92 2.35
C ALA A 235 1.45 -16.83 2.89
N ARG A 236 1.10 -17.68 3.87
CA ARG A 236 1.95 -18.77 4.37
C ARG A 236 1.33 -20.12 4.04
N TYR A 237 2.19 -21.09 3.71
CA TYR A 237 1.80 -22.41 3.24
C TYR A 237 2.35 -23.45 4.20
N PHE A 238 1.46 -24.26 4.78
CA PHE A 238 1.79 -25.31 5.73
C PHE A 238 1.46 -26.66 5.12
N LYS A 239 2.47 -27.39 4.63
CA LYS A 239 2.28 -28.74 4.09
C LYS A 239 2.32 -29.77 5.20
N LEU A 240 1.23 -30.50 5.31
CA LEU A 240 1.08 -31.61 6.23
C LEU A 240 1.83 -32.83 5.70
N LYS A 241 2.75 -33.35 6.51
CA LYS A 241 3.28 -34.70 6.35
C LYS A 241 2.45 -35.64 7.21
N PRO A 242 1.53 -36.42 6.63
CA PRO A 242 0.69 -37.29 7.43
C PRO A 242 1.53 -38.41 8.06
N ALA A 243 1.43 -38.54 9.39
CA ALA A 243 1.80 -39.75 10.12
C ALA A 243 0.57 -40.62 10.44
N GLU A 244 -0.63 -40.06 10.27
CA GLU A 244 -1.94 -40.63 10.62
C GLU A 244 -2.88 -40.58 9.42
N LYS A 245 -3.95 -41.38 9.44
CA LYS A 245 -4.97 -41.41 8.35
C LYS A 245 -5.90 -40.19 8.32
N GLN A 246 -5.96 -39.45 9.42
CA GLN A 246 -6.85 -38.30 9.60
C GLN A 246 -6.21 -37.28 10.56
N VAL A 247 -6.64 -36.02 10.49
CA VAL A 247 -6.14 -34.90 11.31
C VAL A 247 -7.27 -33.91 11.58
N ASN A 248 -7.27 -33.33 12.78
CA ASN A 248 -8.07 -32.16 13.12
C ASN A 248 -7.19 -30.91 13.01
N ILE A 249 -7.66 -29.89 12.31
CA ILE A 249 -6.97 -28.61 12.18
C ILE A 249 -7.84 -27.56 12.85
N ALA A 250 -7.34 -26.94 13.93
CA ALA A 250 -7.99 -25.82 14.58
C ALA A 250 -7.16 -24.56 14.38
N PHE A 251 -7.78 -23.48 13.92
CA PHE A 251 -7.17 -22.18 13.70
C PHE A 251 -7.67 -21.16 14.72
N ARG A 252 -6.78 -20.33 15.24
CA ARG A 252 -7.11 -19.15 16.06
C ARG A 252 -6.29 -17.95 15.62
N GLY A 253 -6.94 -16.90 15.15
CA GLY A 253 -6.29 -15.65 14.77
C GLY A 253 -6.41 -14.57 15.84
N GLN A 254 -5.46 -13.62 15.88
CA GLN A 254 -5.67 -12.38 16.66
C GLN A 254 -6.91 -11.66 16.12
N ARG A 255 -7.72 -11.06 17.01
CA ARG A 255 -8.98 -10.39 16.64
C ARG A 255 -8.82 -8.93 16.22
N LEU A 256 -7.75 -8.29 16.70
CA LEU A 256 -7.50 -6.87 16.51
C LEU A 256 -6.08 -6.63 16.02
N SER A 257 -5.92 -5.66 15.13
CA SER A 257 -4.65 -5.12 14.65
C SER A 257 -4.51 -3.66 15.09
N SER A 258 -3.30 -3.13 14.99
CA SER A 258 -2.97 -1.72 15.28
C SER A 258 -2.21 -1.11 14.10
N ILE A 259 -2.33 0.21 13.93
CA ILE A 259 -1.59 0.98 12.90
C ILE A 259 -0.37 1.68 13.50
N PHE A 260 -0.44 2.07 14.77
CA PHE A 260 0.65 2.72 15.50
C PHE A 260 1.32 1.73 16.44
N THR A 261 2.62 1.94 16.68
CA THR A 261 3.42 1.15 17.61
C THR A 261 3.18 1.51 19.08
N GLN A 262 2.53 2.65 19.35
CA GLN A 262 2.26 3.19 20.68
C GLN A 262 0.86 3.78 20.70
N ASP A 263 0.14 3.58 21.80
CA ASP A 263 -1.17 4.21 22.01
C ASP A 263 -1.03 5.73 22.22
N PRO A 264 -2.11 6.50 21.98
CA PRO A 264 -2.12 7.94 22.23
C PRO A 264 -1.68 8.31 23.66
N PRO A 265 -0.99 9.44 23.86
CA PRO A 265 -0.49 9.86 25.16
C PRO A 265 -1.60 10.20 26.15
N SER A 266 -2.79 10.56 25.65
CA SER A 266 -3.96 10.82 26.45
C SER A 266 -5.16 10.00 25.95
N GLY A 267 -6.00 9.54 26.88
CA GLY A 267 -7.22 8.82 26.52
C GLY A 267 -6.96 7.55 25.71
N SER A 268 -7.71 7.39 24.62
CA SER A 268 -7.69 6.23 23.72
C SER A 268 -7.75 6.61 22.25
N HIS A 269 -8.03 7.87 21.90
CA HIS A 269 -8.19 8.36 20.54
C HIS A 269 -7.08 9.33 20.15
N CYS A 270 -6.78 9.38 18.85
CA CYS A 270 -6.03 10.47 18.26
C CYS A 270 -6.62 10.82 16.88
N TRP A 271 -6.29 12.01 16.37
CA TRP A 271 -6.62 12.44 15.02
C TRP A 271 -5.59 11.92 14.03
N TRP A 272 -5.92 10.83 13.34
CA TRP A 272 -5.07 10.20 12.33
C TRP A 272 -5.33 10.79 10.96
N SER A 273 -4.28 11.11 10.21
CA SER A 273 -4.38 11.70 8.87
C SER A 273 -4.95 10.80 7.80
N ASN A 274 -5.28 9.54 8.13
CA ASN A 274 -5.38 8.45 7.15
C ASN A 274 -4.01 8.17 6.51
N LYS A 275 -3.96 7.22 5.58
CA LYS A 275 -2.78 6.89 4.78
C LYS A 275 -3.18 6.66 3.33
N GLY A 276 -2.24 6.88 2.41
CA GLY A 276 -2.42 6.65 0.99
C GLY A 276 -1.47 7.51 0.16
N GLU A 277 -1.48 7.26 -1.14
CA GLU A 277 -0.69 7.97 -2.14
C GLU A 277 -1.56 9.08 -2.75
N SER A 278 -0.95 10.20 -3.09
CA SER A 278 -1.61 11.40 -3.62
C SER A 278 -2.76 11.92 -2.76
N ILE A 279 -2.63 11.87 -1.44
CA ILE A 279 -3.67 12.39 -0.53
C ILE A 279 -3.31 13.78 0.00
N ASP A 280 -4.35 14.58 0.24
CA ASP A 280 -4.30 15.84 0.97
C ASP A 280 -5.36 15.79 2.08
N SER A 281 -4.89 15.56 3.31
CA SER A 281 -5.74 15.45 4.48
C SER A 281 -5.56 16.67 5.37
N THR A 282 -6.67 17.30 5.77
CA THR A 282 -6.67 18.51 6.59
C THR A 282 -7.52 18.36 7.85
N LEU A 283 -7.06 19.00 8.93
CA LEU A 283 -7.77 19.14 10.20
C LEU A 283 -7.76 20.62 10.58
N THR A 284 -8.89 21.31 10.45
CA THR A 284 -8.97 22.79 10.56
C THR A 284 -9.93 23.24 11.66
N ALA A 285 -9.53 24.23 12.46
CA ALA A 285 -10.39 24.87 13.47
C ALA A 285 -10.17 26.39 13.54
N GLN A 286 -11.22 27.12 13.96
CA GLN A 286 -11.17 28.57 14.15
C GLN A 286 -10.92 28.94 15.61
N PHE A 287 -10.08 29.94 15.84
CA PHE A 287 -9.75 30.46 17.16
C PHE A 287 -9.83 31.98 17.20
N GLU A 288 -10.29 32.50 18.34
CA GLU A 288 -10.20 33.92 18.70
C GLU A 288 -9.01 34.06 19.65
N LEU A 289 -7.94 34.70 19.21
CA LEU A 289 -6.73 34.82 20.01
C LEU A 289 -6.76 36.09 20.86
N PRO A 290 -6.42 36.03 22.16
CA PRO A 290 -6.37 37.21 23.01
C PRO A 290 -5.19 38.10 22.62
N HIS A 291 -5.21 39.35 23.06
CA HIS A 291 -4.04 40.21 23.00
C HIS A 291 -3.05 39.79 24.10
N SER A 292 -2.14 38.87 23.78
CA SER A 292 -1.19 38.29 24.73
C SER A 292 0.17 38.03 24.08
N ASN A 293 1.25 38.26 24.83
CA ASN A 293 2.60 37.86 24.44
C ASN A 293 2.93 36.40 24.80
N ASN A 294 1.99 35.70 25.45
CA ASN A 294 2.06 34.28 25.76
C ASN A 294 0.98 33.56 24.95
N LEU A 295 1.31 33.24 23.70
CA LEU A 295 0.43 32.56 22.73
C LEU A 295 1.22 31.47 22.03
N THR A 296 0.99 30.24 22.47
CA THR A 296 1.63 29.04 21.93
C THR A 296 0.55 28.01 21.66
N LEU A 297 0.58 27.44 20.47
CA LEU A 297 -0.12 26.20 20.15
C LEU A 297 0.82 25.04 20.49
N SER A 298 0.35 24.07 21.26
CA SER A 298 1.11 22.85 21.56
C SER A 298 0.30 21.63 21.20
N TYR A 299 0.95 20.53 20.81
CA TYR A 299 0.29 19.27 20.50
C TYR A 299 1.26 18.10 20.64
N SER A 300 0.70 16.91 20.84
CA SER A 300 1.39 15.64 20.72
C SER A 300 1.28 15.15 19.27
N LEU A 301 2.40 14.73 18.70
CA LEU A 301 2.51 14.29 17.31
C LEU A 301 3.23 12.94 17.23
N TRP A 302 2.67 12.02 16.46
CA TRP A 302 3.32 10.80 16.01
C TRP A 302 3.32 10.80 14.48
N TYR A 303 4.42 10.42 13.84
CA TYR A 303 4.44 10.25 12.38
C TYR A 303 5.40 9.15 11.92
N ASP A 304 4.99 8.45 10.87
CA ASP A 304 5.81 7.57 10.03
C ASP A 304 5.35 7.81 8.60
N ILE A 305 6.11 8.62 7.86
CA ILE A 305 5.82 9.09 6.50
C ILE A 305 7.10 9.04 5.66
N GLU A 306 6.99 9.11 4.34
CA GLU A 306 8.17 9.01 3.48
C GLU A 306 9.11 10.22 3.63
N GLU A 307 10.38 9.94 3.93
CA GLU A 307 11.36 10.99 4.22
C GLU A 307 11.69 11.81 2.97
N SER A 308 11.46 13.12 3.06
CA SER A 308 11.65 14.12 2.01
C SER A 308 10.66 14.10 0.83
N TYR A 309 9.72 13.14 0.80
CA TYR A 309 8.69 13.08 -0.25
C TYR A 309 7.32 13.45 0.31
N ASP A 310 6.98 12.89 1.47
CA ASP A 310 5.76 13.20 2.22
C ASP A 310 6.01 14.27 3.28
N TYR A 311 5.03 15.16 3.46
CA TYR A 311 5.12 16.20 4.47
C TYR A 311 3.82 16.42 5.22
N ALA A 312 3.96 16.69 6.52
CA ALA A 312 2.91 17.27 7.33
C ALA A 312 3.25 18.71 7.74
N TYR A 313 2.24 19.57 7.80
CA TYR A 313 2.37 20.99 8.06
C TYR A 313 1.41 21.45 9.15
N THR A 314 1.84 22.46 9.92
CA THR A 314 0.96 23.28 10.74
C THR A 314 0.83 24.64 10.07
N GLN A 315 -0.40 25.10 9.86
CA GLN A 315 -0.68 26.31 9.08
C GLN A 315 -1.66 27.22 9.80
N VAL A 316 -1.61 28.51 9.44
CA VAL A 316 -2.54 29.52 9.92
C VAL A 316 -3.07 30.37 8.78
N SER A 317 -4.34 30.75 8.88
CA SER A 317 -4.98 31.70 7.97
C SER A 317 -5.65 32.82 8.75
N THR A 318 -5.46 34.06 8.29
CA THR A 318 -6.04 35.29 8.86
C THR A 318 -7.13 35.89 7.97
N ASP A 319 -7.40 35.29 6.80
CA ASP A 319 -8.33 35.79 5.77
C ASP A 319 -9.51 34.85 5.51
N GLY A 320 -9.79 33.94 6.44
CA GLY A 320 -10.91 33.01 6.34
C GLY A 320 -10.62 31.74 5.53
N GLY A 321 -9.35 31.48 5.22
CA GLY A 321 -8.88 30.26 4.55
C GLY A 321 -8.54 30.46 3.07
N GLU A 322 -8.50 31.70 2.58
CA GLU A 322 -8.10 32.04 1.22
C GLU A 322 -6.59 31.86 1.03
N THR A 323 -5.79 32.23 2.04
CA THR A 323 -4.35 31.99 2.08
C THR A 323 -3.92 31.35 3.40
N TRP A 324 -2.82 30.59 3.35
CA TRP A 324 -2.27 29.84 4.47
C TRP A 324 -0.77 30.11 4.61
N GLU A 325 -0.34 30.47 5.81
CA GLU A 325 1.07 30.55 6.19
C GLU A 325 1.47 29.26 6.90
N ILE A 326 2.53 28.60 6.43
CA ILE A 326 3.10 27.40 7.08
C ILE A 326 3.98 27.86 8.25
N LEU A 327 3.65 27.37 9.45
CA LEU A 327 4.32 27.71 10.70
C LEU A 327 5.44 26.73 11.03
N GLN A 328 6.56 27.26 11.50
CA GLN A 328 7.70 26.46 11.92
C GLN A 328 7.49 25.91 13.34
N GLY A 329 7.48 24.58 13.47
CA GLY A 329 7.59 23.87 14.74
C GLY A 329 9.02 23.49 15.09
N ASN A 330 9.25 23.11 16.35
CA ASN A 330 10.55 22.72 16.86
C ASN A 330 11.10 21.46 16.19
N HIS A 331 10.23 20.57 15.70
CA HIS A 331 10.59 19.34 15.01
C HIS A 331 10.37 19.39 13.49
N SER A 332 9.94 20.54 12.95
CA SER A 332 9.79 20.74 11.51
C SER A 332 11.12 21.06 10.82
N SER A 333 11.21 20.80 9.51
CA SER A 333 12.41 20.97 8.70
C SER A 333 12.12 21.75 7.41
N MET A 334 13.06 22.61 7.03
CA MET A 334 13.06 23.33 5.73
C MET A 334 13.75 22.52 4.62
N THR A 335 14.23 21.32 4.92
CA THR A 335 14.95 20.48 3.95
C THR A 335 14.02 20.05 2.83
N ASN A 336 14.37 20.41 1.59
CA ASN A 336 13.62 20.09 0.38
C ASN A 336 14.55 19.58 -0.74
N PRO A 337 15.15 18.38 -0.59
CA PRO A 337 16.17 17.89 -1.52
C PRO A 337 15.59 17.47 -2.87
N VAL A 338 14.30 17.09 -2.91
CA VAL A 338 13.63 16.57 -4.12
C VAL A 338 12.57 17.50 -4.70
N GLY A 339 12.22 18.58 -4.00
CA GLY A 339 11.29 19.60 -4.50
C GLY A 339 9.88 19.51 -3.91
N ASN A 340 9.55 18.45 -3.16
CA ASN A 340 8.21 18.18 -2.65
C ASN A 340 7.78 19.04 -1.45
N SER A 341 8.71 19.69 -0.73
CA SER A 341 8.32 20.51 0.42
C SER A 341 7.81 21.90 0.03
N PHE A 342 6.67 22.30 0.62
CA PHE A 342 6.11 23.65 0.53
C PHE A 342 6.62 24.64 1.61
N GLY A 343 7.35 24.17 2.62
CA GLY A 343 7.78 25.00 3.75
C GLY A 343 8.37 24.19 4.91
N PRO A 344 8.39 24.74 6.15
CA PRO A 344 8.84 23.98 7.31
C PRO A 344 7.82 22.87 7.63
N GLY A 345 8.20 21.62 7.32
CA GLY A 345 7.31 20.46 7.46
C GLY A 345 7.94 19.31 8.23
N TYR A 346 7.11 18.44 8.77
CA TYR A 346 7.52 17.15 9.34
C TYR A 346 7.65 16.13 8.22
N THR A 347 8.71 15.32 8.26
CA THR A 347 8.95 14.24 7.29
C THR A 347 9.78 13.13 7.94
N GLY A 348 9.70 11.89 7.42
CA GLY A 348 10.37 10.71 7.98
C GLY A 348 9.63 10.10 9.16
N LYS A 349 10.33 9.81 10.28
CA LYS A 349 9.75 9.11 11.45
C LYS A 349 10.00 9.85 12.76
N SER A 350 8.97 9.97 13.60
CA SER A 350 9.09 10.55 14.95
C SER A 350 9.65 9.57 15.99
N ASN A 351 9.64 8.26 15.70
CA ASN A 351 10.06 7.19 16.62
C ASN A 351 9.29 7.17 17.96
N GLY A 352 8.01 7.52 17.92
CA GLY A 352 7.12 7.59 19.08
C GLY A 352 6.38 8.92 19.13
N TRP A 353 5.61 9.13 20.19
CA TRP A 353 4.94 10.41 20.41
C TRP A 353 5.94 11.48 20.86
N ILE A 354 5.98 12.58 20.14
CA ILE A 354 6.74 13.78 20.48
C ILE A 354 5.78 14.93 20.80
N ARG A 355 6.27 15.94 21.52
CA ARG A 355 5.51 17.17 21.77
C ARG A 355 6.12 18.29 20.94
N ASP A 356 5.30 19.03 20.22
CA ASP A 356 5.73 20.22 19.50
C ASP A 356 4.96 21.48 19.94
N GLU A 357 5.56 22.63 19.67
CA GLU A 357 5.07 23.95 20.03
C GLU A 357 5.27 24.92 18.87
N ILE A 358 4.24 25.74 18.63
CA ILE A 358 4.18 26.74 17.58
C ILE A 358 3.88 28.10 18.21
N ASP A 359 4.70 29.09 17.87
CA ASP A 359 4.51 30.47 18.30
C ASP A 359 3.37 31.15 17.52
N LEU A 360 2.37 31.66 18.24
CA LEU A 360 1.22 32.37 17.67
C LEU A 360 1.20 33.86 18.02
N ARG A 361 2.26 34.42 18.60
CA ARG A 361 2.29 35.82 19.08
C ARG A 361 2.04 36.84 17.96
N SER A 362 2.46 36.56 16.74
CA SER A 362 2.20 37.41 15.56
C SER A 362 0.71 37.57 15.23
N TYR A 363 -0.15 36.68 15.74
CA TYR A 363 -1.59 36.67 15.51
C TYR A 363 -2.40 37.10 16.75
N ALA A 364 -1.74 37.67 17.76
CA ALA A 364 -2.40 38.15 18.97
C ALA A 364 -3.54 39.13 18.64
N GLY A 365 -4.71 38.93 19.26
CA GLY A 365 -5.90 39.75 19.04
C GLY A 365 -6.67 39.47 17.75
N GLN A 366 -6.22 38.52 16.93
CA GLN A 366 -6.85 38.18 15.66
C GLN A 366 -7.77 36.95 15.78
N ARG A 367 -8.72 36.87 14.85
CA ARG A 367 -9.46 35.64 14.56
C ARG A 367 -8.69 34.88 13.50
N VAL A 368 -8.30 33.64 13.79
CA VAL A 368 -7.50 32.81 12.88
C VAL A 368 -8.12 31.45 12.63
N LEU A 369 -7.82 30.85 11.48
CA LEU A 369 -7.93 29.40 11.30
C LEU A 369 -6.56 28.77 11.54
N ILE A 370 -6.54 27.65 12.24
CA ILE A 370 -5.36 26.79 12.38
C ILE A 370 -5.68 25.48 11.66
N ARG A 371 -4.74 24.99 10.84
CA ARG A 371 -4.84 23.74 10.09
C ARG A 371 -3.62 22.86 10.34
N PHE A 372 -3.87 21.57 10.51
CA PHE A 372 -2.87 20.54 10.26
C PHE A 372 -3.16 19.91 8.90
N GLU A 373 -2.13 19.75 8.08
CA GLU A 373 -2.23 19.24 6.72
C GLU A 373 -1.20 18.13 6.52
N TYR A 374 -1.60 17.03 5.88
CA TYR A 374 -0.72 15.92 5.50
C TYR A 374 -0.87 15.69 4.00
N VAL A 375 0.25 15.82 3.28
CA VAL A 375 0.32 15.68 1.83
C VAL A 375 1.31 14.58 1.47
N THR A 376 0.90 13.67 0.59
CA THR A 376 1.76 12.62 0.03
C THR A 376 1.98 12.82 -1.46
N ASP A 377 3.12 12.34 -1.95
CA ASP A 377 3.34 12.26 -3.38
C ASP A 377 2.67 11.00 -3.98
N ASN A 378 2.99 10.68 -5.24
CA ASN A 378 2.26 9.68 -6.01
C ASN A 378 2.80 8.26 -5.90
N SER A 379 3.74 7.96 -4.99
CA SER A 379 4.23 6.59 -4.83
C SER A 379 4.76 6.35 -3.44
N LEU A 380 4.45 5.16 -2.90
CA LEU A 380 4.74 4.77 -1.53
C LEU A 380 4.13 5.75 -0.53
N HIS A 381 4.02 5.28 0.72
CA HIS A 381 3.61 6.12 1.82
C HIS A 381 3.91 5.40 3.13
N GLY A 382 4.07 6.18 4.20
CA GLY A 382 4.09 5.63 5.54
C GLY A 382 2.70 5.39 6.12
N THR A 383 2.62 5.23 7.44
CA THR A 383 1.34 5.11 8.17
C THR A 383 0.59 6.45 8.24
N GLY A 384 1.25 7.57 7.99
CA GLY A 384 0.71 8.91 8.12
C GLY A 384 1.09 9.54 9.46
N ILE A 385 0.30 10.53 9.89
CA ILE A 385 0.49 11.24 11.15
C ILE A 385 -0.70 11.03 12.10
N CYS A 386 -0.45 11.07 13.41
CA CYS A 386 -1.50 11.18 14.42
C CYS A 386 -1.24 12.36 15.36
N LEU A 387 -2.29 13.12 15.64
CA LEU A 387 -2.28 14.28 16.53
C LEU A 387 -3.12 14.00 17.77
N ASP A 388 -2.61 14.40 18.93
CA ASP A 388 -3.32 14.37 20.20
C ASP A 388 -2.95 15.60 21.05
N ASP A 389 -3.67 15.84 22.14
CA ASP A 389 -3.41 16.93 23.11
C ASP A 389 -3.20 18.32 22.48
N ILE A 390 -3.98 18.68 21.46
CA ILE A 390 -3.89 19.98 20.78
C ILE A 390 -4.42 21.07 21.72
N ALA A 391 -3.55 21.98 22.14
CA ALA A 391 -3.86 22.96 23.19
C ALA A 391 -3.37 24.36 22.87
N ILE A 392 -4.15 25.35 23.31
CA ILE A 392 -3.76 26.76 23.39
C ILE A 392 -4.05 27.21 24.82
N SER A 393 -3.04 27.08 25.69
CA SER A 393 -3.20 27.22 27.14
C SER A 393 -3.70 28.61 27.56
N SER A 394 -3.33 29.67 26.84
CA SER A 394 -3.72 31.05 27.15
C SER A 394 -5.23 31.33 27.03
N ILE A 395 -5.97 30.47 26.32
CA ILE A 395 -7.44 30.51 26.23
C ILE A 395 -8.11 29.30 26.89
N GLY A 396 -7.34 28.45 27.59
CA GLY A 396 -7.84 27.23 28.22
C GLY A 396 -8.36 26.19 27.24
N PHE A 397 -7.87 26.19 25.99
CA PHE A 397 -8.29 25.22 24.98
C PHE A 397 -7.45 23.94 25.05
N LEU A 398 -8.13 22.79 24.98
CA LEU A 398 -7.55 21.45 24.85
C LEU A 398 -8.49 20.58 24.00
N GLU A 399 -7.93 19.89 23.01
CA GLU A 399 -8.54 18.82 22.24
C GLU A 399 -7.67 17.57 22.35
N ASN A 400 -8.24 16.50 22.88
CA ASN A 400 -7.58 15.21 23.07
C ASN A 400 -8.27 14.06 22.31
N ALA A 401 -9.03 14.39 21.26
CA ALA A 401 -9.74 13.48 20.36
C ALA A 401 -10.84 12.59 20.97
N GLU A 402 -11.05 12.60 22.29
CA GLU A 402 -12.04 11.75 22.97
C GLU A 402 -13.50 12.17 22.69
N SER A 403 -13.74 13.48 22.56
CA SER A 403 -15.09 14.01 22.34
C SER A 403 -15.49 13.93 20.87
N LYS A 404 -16.74 13.53 20.59
CA LYS A 404 -17.35 13.71 19.25
C LYS A 404 -17.81 15.14 18.99
N ASP A 405 -18.08 15.90 20.06
CA ASP A 405 -18.37 17.32 19.98
C ASP A 405 -17.04 18.06 19.97
N THR A 406 -16.59 18.40 18.76
CA THR A 406 -15.30 19.02 18.47
C THR A 406 -15.50 20.15 17.48
N ARG A 407 -14.67 21.19 17.62
CA ARG A 407 -14.66 22.32 16.67
C ARG A 407 -13.83 22.04 15.42
N TRP A 408 -13.06 20.95 15.40
CA TRP A 408 -12.21 20.58 14.30
C TRP A 408 -13.02 20.01 13.13
N LYS A 409 -12.80 20.59 11.95
CA LYS A 409 -13.31 20.08 10.67
C LYS A 409 -12.24 19.22 10.04
N ALA A 410 -12.53 17.92 9.94
CA ALA A 410 -11.64 16.95 9.33
C ALA A 410 -12.06 16.67 7.88
N LEU A 411 -11.09 16.74 6.97
CA LEU A 411 -11.16 16.22 5.60
C LEU A 411 -9.99 15.24 5.44
N GLY A 412 -10.27 13.97 5.19
CA GLY A 412 -9.24 12.91 5.20
C GLY A 412 -8.85 12.42 6.60
N PHE A 413 -8.63 13.33 7.55
CA PHE A 413 -8.38 12.97 8.96
C PHE A 413 -9.55 12.19 9.60
N LYS A 414 -9.23 11.24 10.47
CA LYS A 414 -10.17 10.38 11.20
C LYS A 414 -9.76 10.26 12.66
N ARG A 415 -10.73 10.27 13.56
CA ARG A 415 -10.48 9.84 14.94
C ARG A 415 -10.38 8.33 15.00
N THR A 416 -9.32 7.84 15.61
CA THR A 416 -9.03 6.41 15.69
C THR A 416 -8.55 6.02 17.07
N LYS A 417 -8.83 4.78 17.47
CA LYS A 417 -8.43 4.17 18.74
C LYS A 417 -7.27 3.18 18.63
N ASN A 418 -6.52 3.25 17.53
CA ASN A 418 -5.43 2.34 17.19
C ASN A 418 -5.80 0.83 17.25
N SER A 419 -7.05 0.49 16.96
CA SER A 419 -7.56 -0.87 17.09
C SER A 419 -8.59 -1.18 16.00
N PHE A 420 -8.22 -2.07 15.08
CA PHE A 420 -8.99 -2.43 13.89
C PHE A 420 -9.32 -3.92 13.87
N PRO A 421 -10.49 -4.33 13.35
CA PRO A 421 -10.81 -5.74 13.19
C PRO A 421 -9.81 -6.45 12.27
N GLN A 422 -9.19 -7.52 12.75
CA GLN A 422 -8.37 -8.40 11.94
C GLN A 422 -9.22 -9.52 11.35
N LYS A 423 -9.04 -9.78 10.05
CA LYS A 423 -9.62 -10.94 9.37
C LYS A 423 -8.54 -11.85 8.79
N TYR A 424 -8.90 -13.09 8.52
CA TYR A 424 -8.04 -14.06 7.85
C TYR A 424 -8.77 -14.74 6.73
N LEU A 425 -7.97 -15.25 5.78
CA LEU A 425 -8.40 -16.27 4.86
C LEU A 425 -7.58 -17.53 5.16
N VAL A 426 -8.28 -18.61 5.45
CA VAL A 426 -7.69 -19.92 5.72
C VAL A 426 -8.24 -20.92 4.72
N LYS A 427 -7.37 -21.44 3.86
CA LYS A 427 -7.75 -22.44 2.84
C LYS A 427 -7.03 -23.75 3.10
N VAL A 428 -7.71 -24.84 2.85
CA VAL A 428 -7.17 -26.19 2.91
C VAL A 428 -7.21 -26.78 1.52
N ILE A 429 -6.04 -27.19 1.03
CA ILE A 429 -5.89 -27.91 -0.23
C ILE A 429 -5.64 -29.37 0.10
N GLU A 430 -6.55 -30.23 -0.31
CA GLU A 430 -6.40 -31.67 -0.31
C GLU A 430 -5.85 -32.10 -1.68
N VAL A 431 -4.65 -32.68 -1.70
CA VAL A 431 -3.97 -33.12 -2.91
C VAL A 431 -4.01 -34.64 -3.00
N GLY A 432 -4.55 -35.16 -4.11
CA GLY A 432 -4.65 -36.58 -4.41
C GLY A 432 -4.98 -36.78 -5.89
N ALA A 433 -5.70 -37.84 -6.25
CA ALA A 433 -6.09 -38.09 -7.64
C ALA A 433 -6.93 -36.95 -8.26
N LYS A 434 -7.69 -36.23 -7.43
CA LYS A 434 -8.34 -34.97 -7.77
C LYS A 434 -8.17 -34.01 -6.60
N ASN A 435 -7.64 -32.83 -6.87
CA ASN A 435 -7.48 -31.81 -5.84
C ASN A 435 -8.84 -31.30 -5.35
N ARG A 436 -8.93 -30.98 -4.06
CA ARG A 436 -10.08 -30.31 -3.46
C ARG A 436 -9.59 -29.13 -2.64
N VAL A 437 -10.21 -27.97 -2.85
CA VAL A 437 -9.90 -26.72 -2.13
C VAL A 437 -11.10 -26.39 -1.26
N ILE A 438 -10.85 -26.20 0.03
CA ILE A 438 -11.86 -25.99 1.07
C ILE A 438 -11.55 -24.69 1.80
N ASP A 439 -12.57 -23.88 2.02
CA ASP A 439 -12.48 -22.72 2.90
C ASP A 439 -12.72 -23.17 4.34
N LEU A 440 -11.75 -22.92 5.23
CA LEU A 440 -11.92 -23.08 6.67
C LEU A 440 -12.60 -21.81 7.18
N TRP A 441 -13.90 -21.91 7.43
CA TRP A 441 -14.72 -20.79 7.89
C TRP A 441 -14.35 -20.41 9.32
N LEU A 442 -14.16 -19.10 9.54
CA LEU A 442 -13.86 -18.53 10.86
C LEU A 442 -15.06 -17.81 11.42
N ASP A 443 -15.28 -17.95 12.72
CA ASP A 443 -16.32 -17.26 13.45
C ASP A 443 -15.97 -15.78 13.73
N GLU A 444 -16.82 -15.09 14.50
CA GLU A 444 -16.59 -13.71 14.90
C GLU A 444 -15.32 -13.51 15.74
N ASN A 445 -14.86 -14.55 16.43
CA ASN A 445 -13.63 -14.56 17.22
C ASN A 445 -12.38 -14.91 16.40
N GLN A 446 -12.52 -15.12 15.09
CA GLN A 446 -11.44 -15.57 14.19
C GLN A 446 -10.93 -16.97 14.56
N GLU A 447 -11.84 -17.83 15.02
CA GLU A 447 -11.58 -19.24 15.31
C GLU A 447 -12.39 -20.15 14.37
N GLY A 448 -11.84 -21.31 14.05
CA GLY A 448 -12.53 -22.32 13.27
C GLY A 448 -11.74 -23.62 13.20
N ASP A 449 -12.40 -24.72 12.88
CA ASP A 449 -11.78 -26.02 12.77
C ASP A 449 -12.29 -26.82 11.56
N ILE A 450 -11.47 -27.78 11.13
CA ILE A 450 -11.83 -28.72 10.06
C ILE A 450 -11.18 -30.08 10.31
N HIS A 451 -11.93 -31.14 10.00
CA HIS A 451 -11.47 -32.52 10.01
C HIS A 451 -11.11 -32.97 8.59
N ILE A 452 -9.93 -33.56 8.42
CA ILE A 452 -9.47 -34.14 7.15
C ILE A 452 -9.17 -35.61 7.35
N GLU A 453 -9.65 -36.45 6.43
CA GLU A 453 -9.46 -37.89 6.41
C GLU A 453 -8.91 -38.38 5.05
N GLY A 454 -8.43 -39.62 5.01
CA GLY A 454 -8.03 -40.29 3.76
C GLY A 454 -6.55 -40.18 3.41
N PHE A 455 -5.69 -39.73 4.34
CA PHE A 455 -4.24 -39.72 4.11
C PHE A 455 -3.69 -41.12 3.88
N GLY A 456 -2.91 -41.28 2.81
CA GLY A 456 -2.33 -42.57 2.42
C GLY A 456 -3.32 -43.51 1.72
N SER A 457 -4.55 -43.06 1.45
CA SER A 457 -5.50 -43.75 0.56
C SER A 457 -5.90 -42.86 -0.62
N SER A 458 -6.83 -41.93 -0.42
CA SER A 458 -7.31 -41.01 -1.46
C SER A 458 -6.56 -39.68 -1.49
N LEU A 459 -5.80 -39.40 -0.43
CA LEU A 459 -5.11 -38.14 -0.20
C LEU A 459 -3.61 -38.38 -0.03
N ASP A 460 -2.80 -37.74 -0.87
CA ASP A 460 -1.34 -37.79 -0.82
C ASP A 460 -0.80 -36.87 0.28
N HIS A 461 -1.27 -35.62 0.29
CA HIS A 461 -0.99 -34.65 1.34
C HIS A 461 -2.06 -33.56 1.37
N ALA A 462 -2.01 -32.73 2.41
CA ALA A 462 -2.82 -31.52 2.49
C ALA A 462 -1.95 -30.30 2.79
N VAL A 463 -2.41 -29.13 2.36
CA VAL A 463 -1.77 -27.84 2.61
C VAL A 463 -2.76 -26.89 3.24
N VAL A 464 -2.39 -26.27 4.35
CA VAL A 464 -3.13 -25.14 4.92
C VAL A 464 -2.46 -23.85 4.45
N ILE A 465 -3.23 -22.96 3.83
CA ILE A 465 -2.79 -21.63 3.45
C ILE A 465 -3.44 -20.64 4.41
N VAL A 466 -2.63 -19.76 5.01
CA VAL A 466 -3.09 -18.69 5.89
C VAL A 466 -2.66 -17.35 5.31
N ALA A 467 -3.62 -16.42 5.18
CA ALA A 467 -3.37 -15.04 4.81
C ALA A 467 -4.09 -14.08 5.77
N GLY A 468 -3.41 -12.99 6.14
CA GLY A 468 -4.00 -11.89 6.91
C GLY A 468 -4.76 -10.93 5.99
N LEU A 469 -5.93 -10.44 6.41
CA LEU A 469 -6.77 -9.53 5.64
C LEU A 469 -7.12 -8.28 6.46
N ASP A 470 -6.27 -7.26 6.35
CA ASP A 470 -6.54 -5.92 6.87
C ASP A 470 -6.10 -4.88 5.83
N ARG A 471 -7.05 -4.03 5.41
CA ARG A 471 -6.82 -2.97 4.40
C ARG A 471 -6.15 -1.73 5.00
N ILE A 472 -6.20 -1.57 6.32
CA ILE A 472 -5.78 -0.38 7.03
C ILE A 472 -4.43 -0.62 7.71
N SER A 473 -4.30 -1.71 8.47
CA SER A 473 -3.05 -2.04 9.16
C SER A 473 -2.01 -2.63 8.20
N SER A 474 -0.74 -2.25 8.39
CA SER A 474 0.41 -2.95 7.80
C SER A 474 1.07 -3.92 8.80
N SER A 475 0.60 -3.95 10.05
CA SER A 475 1.12 -4.86 11.08
C SER A 475 0.83 -6.31 10.71
N PRO A 476 1.81 -7.24 10.81
CA PRO A 476 1.57 -8.65 10.55
C PRO A 476 0.46 -9.24 11.45
N ALA A 477 -0.38 -10.08 10.85
CA ALA A 477 -1.45 -10.79 11.53
C ALA A 477 -0.88 -12.00 12.27
N THR A 478 -1.10 -12.11 13.59
CA THR A 478 -0.62 -13.27 14.38
C THR A 478 -1.69 -14.34 14.56
N PHE A 479 -1.29 -15.61 14.51
CA PHE A 479 -2.22 -16.73 14.59
C PHE A 479 -1.58 -17.95 15.25
N GLU A 480 -2.44 -18.89 15.62
CA GLU A 480 -2.12 -20.23 16.10
C GLU A 480 -2.87 -21.26 15.23
N ILE A 481 -2.19 -22.35 14.87
CA ILE A 481 -2.81 -23.51 14.21
C ILE A 481 -2.45 -24.75 15.01
N ASP A 482 -3.46 -25.46 15.50
CA ASP A 482 -3.28 -26.76 16.11
C ASP A 482 -3.59 -27.88 15.12
N PHE A 483 -2.61 -28.77 14.92
CA PHE A 483 -2.72 -29.94 14.07
C PHE A 483 -2.89 -31.18 14.93
N GLY A 484 -4.06 -31.35 15.53
CA GLY A 484 -4.36 -32.43 16.46
C GLY A 484 -4.61 -33.78 15.79
N ALA A 485 -4.33 -34.86 16.51
CA ALA A 485 -4.85 -36.18 16.18
C ALA A 485 -6.39 -36.18 16.28
N PRO A 486 -7.07 -37.08 15.56
CA PRO A 486 -8.48 -37.37 15.80
C PRO A 486 -8.72 -37.73 17.28
N GLY A 487 -9.77 -37.15 17.87
CA GLY A 487 -10.23 -37.43 19.23
C GLY A 487 -10.93 -38.77 19.38
#